data_AF-A0A7S0Z3K2-F1
#
_entry.id   AF-A0A7S0Z3K2-F1
#
_cell.length_a   1.000
_cell.length_b   1.000
_cell.length_c   1.000
_cell.angle_alpha   90.00
_cell.angle_beta   90.00
_cell.angle_gamma   90.00
#
_symmetry.space_group_name_H-M   'P 1'
#
loop_
_entity.id
_entity.type
_entity.pdbx_description
1 polymer ?
#
loop_
_entity_poly.entity_id
_entity_poly.type
_entity_poly.pdbx_seq_one_letter_code
_entity_poly.pdbx_strand_id
1 'polypeptide(L)'
;AGGGAQLAPTSQVAMAAILDDNTERLSHKEVEQRRREKAKLYFDELRALLPCGADSKFDKNTILQNTIAMIKQLQAELDFFREAKMGAKRPLTQPSSTDYRQSFDVTRQPLCFCGLDGCVWESNSSFCSLMGYSKQEISGLSLLNSTAPCDSDASSQHWQRLISSGMCNCTFYCHVIRKDSQQLLVNMDLNLIHKKNQPYCFLVATNPTS
;
A
#
# COMPACT_ATOMS: atom_id res chain seq x y z
N ALA A 1 -7.23 -71.98 29.39
CA ALA A 1 -5.87 -71.91 28.83
C ALA A 1 -6.01 -71.28 27.45
N GLY A 2 -5.67 -70.02 27.23
CA GLY A 2 -4.30 -69.50 27.22
C GLY A 2 -3.81 -69.58 25.76
N GLY A 3 -3.25 -68.56 25.12
CA GLY A 3 -3.06 -67.15 25.42
C GLY A 3 -2.83 -66.48 24.06
N GLY A 4 -3.52 -65.36 23.82
CA GLY A 4 -3.44 -64.61 22.57
C GLY A 4 -2.20 -63.73 22.54
N ALA A 5 -1.51 -63.76 21.40
CA ALA A 5 -0.40 -62.87 21.09
C ALA A 5 -0.90 -61.46 20.73
N GLN A 6 -0.09 -60.49 21.17
CA GLN A 6 0.20 -59.20 20.53
C GLN A 6 -0.85 -58.09 20.57
N LEU A 7 -0.50 -56.99 21.26
CA LEU A 7 -0.51 -55.60 20.77
C LEU A 7 0.14 -54.69 21.83
N ALA A 8 0.96 -53.74 21.38
CA ALA A 8 1.76 -52.84 22.20
C ALA A 8 0.92 -51.81 23.00
N PRO A 9 1.49 -51.19 24.06
CA PRO A 9 1.05 -49.88 24.49
C PRO A 9 2.13 -48.82 24.25
N THR A 10 1.74 -47.85 23.44
CA THR A 10 2.15 -46.44 23.50
C THR A 10 1.96 -45.86 24.90
N SER A 11 2.94 -45.09 25.38
CA SER A 11 2.79 -43.88 26.23
C SER A 11 3.98 -43.73 27.19
N GLN A 12 4.94 -42.87 26.84
CA GLN A 12 5.84 -42.25 27.81
C GLN A 12 5.98 -40.76 27.47
N VAL A 13 4.97 -40.00 27.88
CA VAL A 13 5.13 -38.59 28.25
C VAL A 13 4.63 -38.47 29.68
N ALA A 14 5.56 -38.39 30.64
CA ALA A 14 5.26 -37.91 31.99
C ALA A 14 6.55 -37.52 32.72
N MET A 15 6.92 -36.24 32.58
CA MET A 15 7.00 -35.32 33.73
C MET A 15 7.93 -35.73 34.89
N ALA A 16 9.23 -35.44 34.75
CA ALA A 16 10.18 -35.45 35.86
C ALA A 16 11.04 -34.19 35.82
N ALA A 17 10.55 -33.11 36.45
CA ALA A 17 11.36 -32.01 36.99
C ALA A 17 10.47 -31.05 37.79
N ILE A 18 10.01 -31.47 38.96
CA ILE A 18 9.62 -30.54 40.03
C ILE A 18 10.31 -31.04 41.29
N LEU A 19 11.11 -30.13 41.87
CA LEU A 19 11.44 -29.93 43.29
C LEU A 19 12.93 -29.58 43.43
N ASP A 20 13.27 -28.39 42.94
CA ASP A 20 14.36 -27.61 43.53
C ASP A 20 13.69 -26.57 44.45
N ASP A 21 13.08 -27.06 45.54
CA ASP A 21 12.51 -26.21 46.59
C ASP A 21 13.58 -25.98 47.66
N ASN A 22 14.47 -25.05 47.37
CA ASN A 22 15.31 -24.42 48.39
C ASN A 22 15.00 -22.92 48.41
N THR A 23 13.73 -22.58 48.65
CA THR A 23 13.35 -21.20 48.97
C THR A 23 13.55 -20.93 50.45
N GLU A 24 14.76 -20.49 50.82
CA GLU A 24 14.98 -19.85 52.12
C GLU A 24 13.94 -18.73 52.31
N ARG A 25 13.14 -18.83 53.37
CA ARG A 25 12.17 -17.78 53.73
C ARG A 25 12.93 -16.54 54.17
N LEU A 26 13.11 -15.63 53.22
CA LEU A 26 13.75 -14.32 53.42
C LEU A 26 13.11 -13.57 54.59
N SER A 27 13.95 -12.92 55.39
CA SER A 27 13.50 -12.04 56.47
C SER A 27 12.65 -10.90 55.92
N HIS A 28 11.66 -10.46 56.70
CA HIS A 28 10.82 -9.31 56.34
C HIS A 28 11.67 -8.07 55.97
N LYS A 29 12.83 -7.88 56.61
CA LYS A 29 13.77 -6.80 56.28
C LYS A 29 14.39 -6.97 54.89
N GLU A 30 14.77 -8.19 54.53
CA GLU A 30 15.38 -8.51 53.23
C GLU A 30 14.35 -8.43 52.10
N VAL A 31 13.12 -8.89 52.36
CA VAL A 31 11.99 -8.74 51.42
C VAL A 31 11.73 -7.26 51.14
N GLU A 32 11.71 -6.43 52.18
CA GLU A 32 11.47 -5.00 52.05
C GLU A 32 12.63 -4.27 51.36
N GLN A 33 13.88 -4.68 51.63
CA GLN A 33 15.05 -4.16 50.91
C GLN A 33 15.00 -4.51 49.42
N ARG A 34 14.71 -5.77 49.07
CA ARG A 34 14.54 -6.19 47.67
C ARG A 34 13.43 -5.42 46.96
N ARG A 35 12.32 -5.13 47.64
CA ARG A 35 11.25 -4.28 47.11
C ARG A 35 11.74 -2.86 46.79
N ARG A 36 12.54 -2.26 47.68
CA ARG A 36 13.10 -0.92 47.47
C ARG A 36 14.09 -0.87 46.32
N GLU A 37 14.97 -1.85 46.22
CA GLU A 37 15.94 -1.96 45.14
C GLU A 37 15.23 -2.15 43.79
N LYS A 38 14.23 -3.03 43.75
CA LYS A 38 13.41 -3.24 42.54
C LYS A 38 12.61 -1.99 42.14
N ALA A 39 12.05 -1.27 43.11
CA ALA A 39 11.38 0.00 42.84
C ALA A 39 12.36 1.04 42.26
N LYS A 40 13.61 1.11 42.75
CA LYS A 40 14.64 1.99 42.20
C LYS A 40 14.93 1.66 40.74
N LEU A 41 15.07 0.37 40.40
CA LEU A 41 15.28 -0.07 39.02
C LEU A 41 14.14 0.37 38.09
N TYR A 42 12.88 0.24 38.54
CA TYR A 42 11.73 0.71 37.75
C TYR A 42 11.73 2.23 37.55
N PHE A 43 12.16 3.02 38.54
CA PHE A 43 12.29 4.46 38.36
C PHE A 43 13.38 4.82 37.33
N ASP A 44 14.50 4.11 37.35
CA ASP A 44 15.60 4.32 36.41
C ASP A 44 15.19 3.94 34.97
N GLU A 45 14.43 2.85 34.81
CA GLU A 45 13.86 2.41 33.53
C GLU A 45 12.83 3.41 32.98
N LEU A 46 11.87 3.84 33.80
CA LEU A 46 10.89 4.87 33.42
C LEU A 46 11.58 6.16 32.98
N ARG A 47 12.62 6.56 33.70
CA ARG A 47 13.39 7.76 33.39
C ARG A 47 14.09 7.66 32.02
N ALA A 48 14.63 6.50 31.68
CA ALA A 48 15.28 6.27 30.38
C ALA A 48 14.29 6.33 29.21
N LEU A 49 13.02 5.96 29.43
CA LEU A 49 11.96 5.99 28.43
C LEU A 49 11.35 7.39 28.20
N LEU A 50 11.55 8.32 29.15
CA LEU A 50 11.02 9.68 29.04
C LEU A 50 11.88 10.56 28.11
N PRO A 51 11.26 11.44 27.30
CA PRO A 51 11.99 12.41 26.47
C PRO A 51 12.87 13.31 27.35
N CYS A 52 14.15 13.46 27.00
CA CYS A 52 15.16 14.20 27.77
C CYS A 52 15.41 13.68 29.21
N GLY A 53 14.94 12.49 29.57
CA GLY A 53 15.10 11.90 30.91
C GLY A 53 16.50 11.37 31.23
N ALA A 54 17.28 11.03 30.20
CA ALA A 54 18.67 10.60 30.36
C ALA A 54 19.57 11.71 30.95
N ASP A 55 19.31 12.97 30.57
CA ASP A 55 20.20 14.10 30.88
C ASP A 55 19.71 15.00 32.05
N SER A 56 18.45 14.84 32.49
CA SER A 56 17.81 15.73 33.48
C SER A 56 17.50 15.03 34.80
N LYS A 57 17.99 15.55 35.94
CA LYS A 57 17.75 15.03 37.32
C LYS A 57 16.29 15.19 37.80
N PHE A 58 15.35 14.55 37.12
CA PHE A 58 13.97 14.43 37.59
C PHE A 58 13.91 13.71 38.93
N ASP A 59 13.18 14.27 39.90
CA ASP A 59 12.80 13.56 41.12
C ASP A 59 11.71 12.50 40.84
N LYS A 60 11.44 11.63 41.81
CA LYS A 60 10.49 10.51 41.64
C LYS A 60 9.08 10.96 41.29
N ASN A 61 8.60 12.07 41.84
CA ASN A 61 7.24 12.58 41.57
C ASN A 61 7.18 13.11 40.13
N THR A 62 8.18 13.87 39.72
CA THR A 62 8.30 14.36 38.34
C THR A 62 8.39 13.22 37.32
N ILE A 63 9.12 12.13 37.62
CA ILE A 63 9.14 10.93 36.75
C ILE A 63 7.73 10.38 36.59
N LEU A 64 7.00 10.14 37.70
CA LEU A 64 5.64 9.59 37.64
C LEU A 64 4.67 10.50 36.90
N GLN A 65 4.73 11.81 37.15
CA GLN A 65 3.86 12.78 36.46
C GLN A 65 4.12 12.80 34.95
N ASN A 66 5.39 12.83 34.55
CA ASN A 66 5.77 12.81 33.13
C ASN A 66 5.41 11.47 32.47
N THR A 67 5.58 10.34 33.17
CA THR A 67 5.14 9.04 32.67
C THR A 67 3.62 9.00 32.47
N ILE A 68 2.83 9.51 33.42
CA ILE A 68 1.37 9.60 33.27
C ILE A 68 0.99 10.49 32.10
N ALA A 69 1.64 11.65 31.95
CA ALA A 69 1.40 12.56 30.83
C ALA A 69 1.72 11.89 29.48
N MET A 70 2.85 11.21 29.39
CA MET A 70 3.27 10.48 28.19
C MET A 70 2.33 9.32 27.86
N ILE A 71 1.88 8.54 28.85
CA ILE A 71 0.89 7.48 28.64
C ILE A 71 -0.42 8.07 28.11
N LYS A 72 -0.91 9.17 28.70
CA LYS A 72 -2.12 9.86 28.22
C LYS A 72 -1.95 10.39 26.81
N GLN A 73 -0.79 10.94 26.47
CA GLN A 73 -0.47 11.41 25.13
C GLN A 73 -0.45 10.25 24.13
N LEU A 74 0.24 9.15 24.44
CA LEU A 74 0.28 7.97 23.57
C LEU A 74 -1.10 7.32 23.43
N GLN A 75 -1.92 7.31 24.48
CA GLN A 75 -3.31 6.86 24.41
C GLN A 75 -4.13 7.76 23.49
N ALA A 76 -4.03 9.08 23.63
CA ALA A 76 -4.70 10.03 22.74
C ALA A 76 -4.23 9.91 21.29
N GLU A 77 -2.94 9.68 21.07
CA GLU A 77 -2.37 9.47 19.74
C GLU A 77 -2.81 8.13 19.13
N LEU A 78 -2.83 7.04 19.92
CA LEU A 78 -3.40 5.76 19.51
C LEU A 78 -4.89 5.84 19.23
N ASP A 79 -5.64 6.59 20.03
CA ASP A 79 -7.07 6.80 19.83
C ASP A 79 -7.32 7.70 18.61
N PHE A 80 -6.49 8.72 18.36
CA PHE A 80 -6.48 9.47 17.11
C PHE A 80 -6.17 8.57 15.91
N PHE A 81 -5.20 7.67 15.99
CA PHE A 81 -4.90 6.73 14.90
C PHE A 81 -6.01 5.68 14.73
N ARG A 82 -6.63 5.22 15.82
CA ARG A 82 -7.80 4.35 15.79
C ARG A 82 -8.98 5.07 15.18
N GLU A 83 -9.23 6.33 15.53
CA GLU A 83 -10.27 7.20 14.96
C GLU A 83 -9.94 7.65 13.54
N ALA A 84 -8.69 7.77 13.13
CA ALA A 84 -8.33 7.98 11.73
C ALA A 84 -8.61 6.69 10.92
N LYS A 85 -8.38 5.52 11.53
CA LYS A 85 -8.69 4.20 10.96
C LYS A 85 -10.18 3.83 11.04
N MET A 86 -10.92 4.39 12.01
CA MET A 86 -12.34 4.09 12.31
C MET A 86 -13.29 5.21 11.88
N GLY A 87 -12.82 6.44 11.71
CA GLY A 87 -13.45 7.58 11.03
C GLY A 87 -13.44 7.40 9.50
N ALA A 88 -12.69 6.40 9.03
CA ALA A 88 -12.93 5.68 7.78
C ALA A 88 -14.11 4.66 7.88
N LYS A 89 -15.10 4.88 8.76
CA LYS A 89 -16.41 4.19 8.78
C LYS A 89 -17.57 5.05 8.25
N ARG A 90 -17.34 5.86 7.21
CA ARG A 90 -18.23 5.67 6.04
C ARG A 90 -17.83 4.31 5.47
N PRO A 91 -18.72 3.43 5.00
CA PRO A 91 -18.27 2.26 4.26
C PRO A 91 -17.59 2.77 2.98
N LEU A 92 -16.30 3.09 3.06
CA LEU A 92 -15.38 2.94 1.95
C LEU A 92 -15.22 1.43 1.82
N THR A 93 -16.25 0.75 1.32
CA THR A 93 -16.00 -0.41 0.48
C THR A 93 -15.01 0.12 -0.55
N GLN A 94 -13.73 -0.25 -0.40
CA GLN A 94 -12.81 -0.05 -1.51
C GLN A 94 -13.55 -0.63 -2.71
N PRO A 95 -13.73 0.15 -3.79
CA PRO A 95 -14.40 -0.34 -4.97
C PRO A 95 -13.83 -1.72 -5.28
N SER A 96 -14.71 -2.72 -5.41
CA SER A 96 -14.26 -4.03 -5.85
C SER A 96 -13.58 -3.89 -7.21
N SER A 97 -12.82 -4.90 -7.64
CA SER A 97 -12.28 -4.90 -9.01
C SER A 97 -13.38 -4.67 -10.06
N THR A 98 -14.62 -5.08 -9.78
CA THR A 98 -15.78 -4.86 -10.65
C THR A 98 -16.20 -3.40 -10.65
N ASP A 99 -16.26 -2.75 -9.50
CA ASP A 99 -16.63 -1.33 -9.37
C ASP A 99 -15.61 -0.42 -10.07
N TYR A 100 -14.32 -0.74 -10.01
CA TYR A 100 -13.28 -0.02 -10.75
C TYR A 100 -13.42 -0.20 -12.26
N ARG A 101 -13.66 -1.42 -12.73
CA ARG A 101 -13.89 -1.70 -14.16
C ARG A 101 -15.12 -0.98 -14.68
N GLN A 102 -16.20 -1.01 -13.91
CA GLN A 102 -17.42 -0.30 -14.27
C GLN A 102 -17.17 1.20 -14.31
N SER A 103 -16.50 1.76 -13.29
CA SER A 103 -16.15 3.19 -13.23
C SER A 103 -15.27 3.60 -14.42
N PHE A 104 -14.25 2.80 -14.74
CA PHE A 104 -13.39 3.00 -15.92
C PHE A 104 -14.21 3.02 -17.21
N ASP A 105 -15.12 2.06 -17.39
CA ASP A 105 -15.92 1.91 -18.60
C ASP A 105 -16.96 3.04 -18.76
N VAL A 106 -17.67 3.43 -17.69
CA VAL A 106 -18.70 4.50 -17.74
C VAL A 106 -18.12 5.93 -17.74
N THR A 107 -16.82 6.09 -17.53
CA THR A 107 -16.16 7.40 -17.54
C THR A 107 -16.24 8.02 -18.93
N ARG A 108 -16.72 9.27 -19.02
CA ARG A 108 -16.89 10.01 -20.30
C ARG A 108 -15.56 10.40 -20.95
N GLN A 109 -14.50 10.51 -20.16
CA GLN A 109 -13.17 10.77 -20.69
C GLN A 109 -12.71 9.55 -21.51
N PRO A 110 -12.19 9.73 -22.72
CA PRO A 110 -11.51 8.66 -23.46
C PRO A 110 -10.24 8.19 -22.72
N LEU A 111 -10.29 6.97 -22.19
CA LEU A 111 -9.18 6.36 -21.45
C LEU A 111 -8.74 5.04 -22.08
N CYS A 112 -7.44 4.80 -22.12
CA CYS A 112 -6.88 3.50 -22.45
C CYS A 112 -5.59 3.19 -21.71
N PHE A 113 -5.24 1.92 -21.68
CA PHE A 113 -3.94 1.43 -21.28
C PHE A 113 -3.25 0.83 -22.50
N CYS A 114 -1.95 1.09 -22.61
CA CYS A 114 -1.12 0.56 -23.68
C CYS A 114 0.24 0.07 -23.15
N GLY A 115 0.85 -0.84 -23.90
CA GLY A 115 2.23 -1.25 -23.66
C GLY A 115 3.23 -0.16 -24.07
N LEU A 116 4.52 -0.39 -23.81
CA LEU A 116 5.58 0.51 -24.27
C LEU A 116 5.78 0.50 -25.79
N ASP A 117 5.19 -0.46 -26.48
CA ASP A 117 5.08 -0.55 -27.94
C ASP A 117 3.94 0.34 -28.49
N GLY A 118 3.16 0.99 -27.61
CA GLY A 118 2.03 1.82 -27.99
C GLY A 118 0.78 1.01 -28.39
N CYS A 119 0.80 -0.32 -28.21
CA CYS A 119 -0.36 -1.18 -28.48
C CYS A 119 -1.34 -1.10 -27.30
N VAL A 120 -2.60 -0.75 -27.60
CA VAL A 120 -3.68 -0.72 -26.61
C VAL A 120 -4.02 -2.15 -26.17
N TRP A 121 -4.19 -2.39 -24.87
CA TRP A 121 -4.65 -3.70 -24.37
C TRP A 121 -5.93 -3.60 -23.55
N GLU A 122 -6.28 -2.41 -23.05
CA GLU A 122 -7.56 -2.14 -22.40
C GLU A 122 -7.98 -0.71 -22.67
N SER A 123 -9.28 -0.48 -22.89
CA SER A 123 -9.85 0.84 -23.16
C SER A 123 -11.29 0.90 -22.67
N ASN A 124 -11.77 2.11 -22.39
CA ASN A 124 -13.17 2.33 -22.04
C ASN A 124 -14.04 2.59 -23.28
N SER A 125 -15.36 2.61 -23.09
CA SER A 125 -16.32 2.86 -24.17
C SER A 125 -16.13 4.24 -24.82
N SER A 126 -15.69 5.23 -24.06
CA SER A 126 -15.44 6.59 -24.55
C SER A 126 -14.24 6.63 -25.51
N PHE A 127 -13.17 5.90 -25.22
CA PHE A 127 -12.01 5.78 -26.11
C PHE A 127 -12.34 4.98 -27.38
N CYS A 128 -13.12 3.91 -27.25
CA CYS A 128 -13.67 3.18 -28.40
C CYS A 128 -14.46 4.11 -29.34
N SER A 129 -15.35 4.92 -28.77
CA SER A 129 -16.18 5.87 -29.51
C SER A 129 -15.34 6.96 -30.18
N LEU A 130 -14.33 7.49 -29.47
CA LEU A 130 -13.38 8.46 -29.99
C LEU A 130 -12.64 7.91 -31.22
N MET A 131 -12.10 6.70 -31.14
CA MET A 131 -11.32 6.10 -32.23
C MET A 131 -12.18 5.44 -33.32
N GLY A 132 -13.47 5.17 -33.05
CA GLY A 132 -14.40 4.50 -33.97
C GLY A 132 -14.22 2.98 -34.06
N TYR A 133 -13.52 2.37 -33.10
CA TYR A 133 -13.30 0.92 -33.03
C TYR A 133 -14.18 0.28 -31.96
N SER A 134 -14.55 -0.99 -32.15
CA SER A 134 -15.14 -1.79 -31.07
C SER A 134 -14.11 -2.18 -30.02
N LYS A 135 -14.56 -2.62 -28.84
CA LYS A 135 -13.68 -3.03 -27.72
C LYS A 135 -12.77 -4.22 -28.08
N GLN A 136 -13.24 -5.09 -28.99
CA GLN A 136 -12.46 -6.22 -29.50
C GLN A 136 -11.39 -5.78 -30.49
N GLU A 137 -11.70 -4.81 -31.36
CA GLU A 137 -10.79 -4.35 -32.42
C GLU A 137 -9.74 -3.37 -31.91
N ILE A 138 -10.07 -2.59 -30.88
CA ILE A 138 -9.14 -1.60 -30.34
C ILE A 138 -8.03 -2.24 -29.52
N SER A 139 -8.25 -3.44 -28.98
CA SER A 139 -7.21 -4.23 -28.35
C SER A 139 -6.20 -4.70 -29.41
N GLY A 140 -4.95 -4.29 -29.27
CA GLY A 140 -3.87 -4.50 -30.22
C GLY A 140 -3.66 -3.33 -31.19
N LEU A 141 -4.54 -2.30 -31.18
CA LEU A 141 -4.34 -1.12 -32.01
C LEU A 141 -3.09 -0.37 -31.56
N SER A 142 -2.16 -0.12 -32.49
CA SER A 142 -0.99 0.71 -32.24
C SER A 142 -1.38 2.18 -32.38
N LEU A 143 -1.24 2.94 -31.29
CA LEU A 143 -1.50 4.38 -31.28
C LEU A 143 -0.52 5.13 -32.18
N LEU A 144 0.75 4.71 -32.22
CA LEU A 144 1.79 5.32 -33.04
C LEU A 144 1.48 5.15 -34.55
N ASN A 145 0.98 3.97 -34.95
CA ASN A 145 0.56 3.73 -36.34
C ASN A 145 -0.78 4.40 -36.68
N SER A 146 -1.58 4.72 -35.67
CA SER A 146 -2.85 5.44 -35.84
C SER A 146 -2.66 6.95 -35.86
N THR A 147 -1.47 7.47 -35.57
CA THR A 147 -1.16 8.90 -35.68
C THR A 147 -1.03 9.31 -37.16
N ALA A 148 -1.53 10.49 -37.51
CA ALA A 148 -1.41 11.03 -38.85
C ALA A 148 0.06 11.20 -39.27
N PRO A 149 0.40 11.01 -40.55
CA PRO A 149 1.79 11.09 -41.01
C PRO A 149 2.50 12.40 -40.65
N CYS A 150 1.78 13.53 -40.66
CA CYS A 150 2.33 14.84 -40.31
C CYS A 150 2.82 14.93 -38.85
N ASP A 151 2.25 14.14 -37.95
CA ASP A 151 2.54 14.17 -36.51
C ASP A 151 3.30 12.91 -36.04
N SER A 152 3.58 11.97 -36.94
CA SER A 152 4.16 10.65 -36.64
C SER A 152 5.56 10.74 -36.00
N ASP A 153 6.46 11.52 -36.59
CA ASP A 153 7.82 11.74 -36.07
C ASP A 153 7.79 12.44 -34.72
N ALA A 154 7.00 13.51 -34.59
CA ALA A 154 6.86 14.25 -33.35
C ALA A 154 6.29 13.36 -32.23
N SER A 155 5.24 12.60 -32.52
CA SER A 155 4.62 11.69 -31.54
C SER A 155 5.57 10.57 -31.12
N SER A 156 6.34 10.02 -32.06
CA SER A 156 7.37 9.01 -31.79
C SER A 156 8.48 9.56 -30.88
N GLN A 157 8.90 10.81 -31.09
CA GLN A 157 9.88 11.45 -30.21
C GLN A 157 9.33 11.68 -28.80
N HIS A 158 8.08 12.14 -28.66
CA HIS A 158 7.43 12.27 -27.34
C HIS A 158 7.34 10.93 -26.63
N TRP A 159 6.98 9.87 -27.36
CA TRP A 159 6.92 8.50 -26.84
C TRP A 159 8.29 7.98 -26.40
N GLN A 160 9.32 8.14 -27.23
CA GLN A 160 10.69 7.76 -26.90
C GLN A 160 11.20 8.52 -25.67
N ARG A 161 10.92 9.82 -25.55
CA ARG A 161 11.30 10.61 -24.37
C ARG A 161 10.61 10.08 -23.11
N LEU A 162 9.31 9.80 -23.15
CA LEU A 162 8.58 9.21 -22.02
C LEU A 162 9.27 7.93 -21.51
N ILE A 163 9.71 7.05 -22.42
CA ILE A 163 10.31 5.76 -22.06
C ILE A 163 11.78 5.89 -21.62
N SER A 164 12.57 6.73 -22.30
CA SER A 164 14.02 6.77 -22.13
C SER A 164 14.52 7.78 -21.09
N SER A 165 13.80 8.88 -20.88
CA SER A 165 14.29 10.00 -20.05
C SER A 165 13.95 9.86 -18.56
N GLY A 166 13.18 8.84 -18.18
CA GLY A 166 12.63 8.70 -16.83
C GLY A 166 11.49 9.69 -16.52
N MET A 167 11.01 10.43 -17.52
CA MET A 167 9.80 11.24 -17.39
C MET A 167 8.61 10.34 -17.04
N CYS A 168 7.85 10.73 -16.02
CA CYS A 168 6.68 9.96 -15.58
C CYS A 168 5.44 10.30 -16.41
N ASN A 169 5.44 11.41 -17.16
CA ASN A 169 4.32 11.84 -17.98
C ASN A 169 4.74 12.68 -19.20
N CYS A 170 3.86 12.77 -20.19
CA CYS A 170 4.03 13.60 -21.38
C CYS A 170 2.66 14.00 -21.94
N THR A 171 2.49 15.27 -22.31
CA THR A 171 1.28 15.76 -22.97
C THR A 171 1.59 16.45 -24.28
N PHE A 172 0.83 16.16 -25.33
CA PHE A 172 0.97 16.78 -26.64
C PHE A 172 -0.31 16.66 -27.47
N TYR A 173 -0.48 17.56 -28.43
CA TYR A 173 -1.53 17.47 -29.42
C TYR A 173 -1.05 16.68 -30.63
N CYS A 174 -1.89 15.80 -31.16
CA CYS A 174 -1.65 15.12 -32.44
C CYS A 174 -2.97 14.83 -33.16
N HIS A 175 -2.90 14.65 -34.47
CA HIS A 175 -3.99 14.11 -35.25
C HIS A 175 -3.94 12.59 -35.24
N VAL A 176 -5.03 11.95 -34.83
CA VAL A 176 -5.21 10.50 -34.92
C VAL A 176 -6.16 10.16 -36.06
N ILE A 177 -5.89 9.05 -36.74
CA ILE A 177 -6.70 8.48 -37.80
C ILE A 177 -7.63 7.44 -37.17
N ARG A 178 -8.93 7.71 -37.27
CA ARG A 178 -10.01 6.83 -36.80
C ARG A 178 -10.24 5.67 -37.77
N LYS A 179 -11.05 4.70 -37.36
CA LYS A 179 -11.41 3.55 -38.20
C LYS A 179 -12.05 3.95 -39.55
N ASP A 180 -12.84 5.00 -39.55
CA ASP A 180 -13.49 5.58 -40.74
C ASP A 180 -12.54 6.44 -41.59
N SER A 181 -11.23 6.41 -41.31
CA SER A 181 -10.16 7.21 -41.92
C SER A 181 -10.27 8.72 -41.69
N GLN A 182 -11.18 9.18 -40.82
CA GLN A 182 -11.22 10.59 -40.43
C GLN A 182 -10.06 10.92 -39.51
N GLN A 183 -9.50 12.12 -39.70
CA GLN A 183 -8.49 12.66 -38.80
C GLN A 183 -9.16 13.48 -37.69
N LEU A 184 -8.74 13.23 -36.46
CA LEU A 184 -9.22 13.92 -35.29
C LEU A 184 -8.04 14.50 -34.52
N LEU A 185 -8.05 15.82 -34.29
CA LEU A 185 -7.09 16.45 -33.38
C LEU A 185 -7.43 16.05 -31.95
N VAL A 186 -6.46 15.50 -31.23
CA VAL A 186 -6.60 15.08 -29.84
C VAL A 186 -5.45 15.60 -29.01
N ASN A 187 -5.74 16.00 -27.77
CA ASN A 187 -4.72 16.14 -26.74
C ASN A 187 -4.49 14.79 -26.09
N MET A 188 -3.26 14.29 -26.18
CA MET A 188 -2.83 13.03 -25.57
C MET A 188 -2.07 13.36 -24.29
N ASP A 189 -2.54 12.84 -23.15
CA ASP A 189 -1.86 12.91 -21.85
C ASP A 189 -1.48 11.48 -21.41
N LEU A 190 -0.18 11.20 -21.44
CA LEU A 190 0.41 9.90 -21.20
C LEU A 190 1.06 9.90 -19.83
N ASN A 191 0.77 8.87 -19.04
CA ASN A 191 1.37 8.65 -17.73
C ASN A 191 2.00 7.25 -17.69
N LEU A 192 3.30 7.19 -17.41
CA LEU A 192 4.06 5.95 -17.29
C LEU A 192 3.91 5.38 -15.87
N ILE A 193 3.32 4.20 -15.76
CA ILE A 193 3.03 3.53 -14.50
C ILE A 193 3.86 2.26 -14.37
N HIS A 194 4.41 2.01 -13.18
CA HIS A 194 5.16 0.80 -12.86
C HIS A 194 4.35 -0.08 -11.90
N LYS A 195 4.00 -1.30 -12.31
CA LYS A 195 3.36 -2.29 -11.45
C LYS A 195 4.24 -3.53 -11.35
N LYS A 196 4.69 -3.88 -10.14
CA LYS A 196 5.62 -5.01 -9.91
C LYS A 196 6.85 -4.96 -10.84
N ASN A 197 7.40 -3.75 -11.03
CA ASN A 197 8.52 -3.49 -11.93
C ASN A 197 8.26 -3.71 -13.43
N GLN A 198 6.99 -3.84 -13.85
CA GLN A 198 6.59 -3.83 -15.25
C GLN A 198 5.97 -2.47 -15.62
N PRO A 199 6.58 -1.74 -16.57
CA PRO A 199 6.07 -0.45 -17.02
C PRO A 199 4.93 -0.61 -18.04
N TYR A 200 3.89 0.22 -17.91
CA TYR A 200 2.84 0.40 -18.91
C TYR A 200 2.36 1.85 -18.91
N CYS A 201 1.69 2.27 -19.97
CA CYS A 201 1.18 3.64 -20.09
C CYS A 201 -0.32 3.67 -19.82
N PHE A 202 -0.75 4.64 -19.03
CA PHE A 202 -2.14 5.08 -18.94
C PHE A 202 -2.30 6.35 -19.76
N LEU A 203 -3.31 6.37 -20.63
CA LEU A 203 -3.52 7.44 -21.58
C LEU A 203 -4.90 8.04 -21.41
N VAL A 204 -4.91 9.37 -21.38
CA VAL A 204 -6.11 10.20 -21.44
C VAL A 204 -6.09 10.94 -22.77
N ALA A 205 -7.09 10.69 -23.62
CA ALA A 205 -7.27 11.45 -24.85
C ALA A 205 -8.41 12.45 -24.67
N THR A 206 -8.19 13.69 -25.05
CA THR A 206 -9.23 14.73 -25.02
C THR A 206 -9.41 15.31 -26.41
N ASN A 207 -10.63 15.32 -26.92
CA ASN A 207 -10.95 16.07 -28.12
C ASN A 207 -11.20 17.53 -27.72
N PRO A 208 -10.40 18.51 -28.18
CA PRO A 208 -10.59 19.92 -27.84
C PRO A 208 -11.89 20.53 -28.41
N THR A 209 -12.60 19.82 -29.29
CA THR A 209 -13.86 20.27 -29.91
C THR A 209 -15.13 19.72 -29.27
N SER A 210 -15.03 18.99 -28.14
CA SER A 210 -16.16 18.37 -27.43
C SER A 210 -16.45 19.01 -26.07
#